data_AF-A0AAD4P5M2-F1
#
_entry.id   AF-A0AAD4P5M2-F1
#
_cell.length_a   1.000
_cell.length_b   1.000
_cell.length_c   1.000
_cell.angle_alpha   90.00
_cell.angle_beta   90.00
_cell.angle_gamma   90.00
#
_symmetry.space_group_name_H-M   'P 1'
#
loop_
_entity.id
_entity.type
_entity.pdbx_description
1 polymer ?
#
loop_
_entity_poly.entity_id
_entity_poly.type
_entity_poly.pdbx_seq_one_letter_code
_entity_poly.pdbx_strand_id
1 'polypeptide(L)'
;MGAQISRAFHRPPPPPSAELPVQTHSNPNLISNPSAAADLSSYEAACRSDPDLQNFDSNLQLRTSRAINSIAVGIDVRSIPLHSLREVTECLLEMNQEVVKIILQNKRDVWKNKDLSDLVDDYFENSLLTLDFCTALDSCLKRAAHIESIVNVALRKFDDEHSAAAEERNYSRTLAELRNFSAAEEPFTQEFFRVFSCVYAKQVSMLERLRVRKQNLDKKLGKLEAWRKVSNVIFVVTFATVLICSVVAAAVSAPPVVTALAAAAAVPLGSMGRWLNALWKKCERDLRGQREIISSMEIGTYIVLQDLANIRALVNRFQVRMEELLANAGFATAEEEEAAVVVAVEEIRKKVEEFMQMVRSLSDYANKCTQETRMARTLILRRIINHPSSSSNQEIGMFS
;
A
#
# COMPACT_ATOMS: atom_id res chain seq x y z
N MET A 1 -29.02 -74.93 40.05
CA MET A 1 -28.40 -73.95 40.97
C MET A 1 -27.37 -73.18 40.14
N GLY A 2 -27.60 -71.98 39.62
CA GLY A 2 -28.06 -70.75 40.29
C GLY A 2 -26.88 -70.22 41.15
N ALA A 3 -26.20 -69.10 40.90
CA ALA A 3 -26.70 -67.80 40.45
C ALA A 3 -25.61 -66.84 39.86
N GLN A 4 -26.18 -65.87 39.14
CA GLN A 4 -25.78 -64.54 38.64
C GLN A 4 -24.42 -63.92 39.00
N ILE A 5 -23.80 -63.27 38.00
CA ILE A 5 -23.28 -61.89 38.11
C ILE A 5 -23.57 -61.12 36.80
N SER A 6 -24.15 -59.92 36.96
CA SER A 6 -24.63 -58.98 35.94
C SER A 6 -23.55 -58.37 35.04
N ARG A 7 -23.89 -58.17 33.76
CA ARG A 7 -23.19 -57.29 32.81
C ARG A 7 -23.59 -55.82 33.05
N ALA A 8 -22.62 -54.96 33.35
CA ALA A 8 -22.76 -53.51 33.23
C ALA A 8 -22.25 -53.07 31.84
N PHE A 9 -23.13 -52.47 31.04
CA PHE A 9 -22.75 -51.70 29.85
C PHE A 9 -22.32 -50.30 30.30
N HIS A 10 -21.03 -49.99 30.24
CA HIS A 10 -20.57 -48.60 30.34
C HIS A 10 -20.74 -47.91 28.97
N ARG A 11 -21.65 -46.94 28.89
CA ARG A 11 -21.64 -45.93 27.82
C ARG A 11 -20.41 -45.04 27.98
N PRO A 12 -19.71 -44.68 26.89
CA PRO A 12 -18.71 -43.62 26.94
C PRO A 12 -19.38 -42.27 27.22
N PRO A 13 -18.70 -41.34 27.91
CA PRO A 13 -19.25 -40.02 28.22
C PRO A 13 -19.45 -39.19 26.94
N PRO A 14 -20.45 -38.28 26.91
CA PRO A 14 -20.64 -37.38 25.79
C PRO A 14 -19.46 -36.41 25.63
N PRO A 15 -19.18 -35.92 24.41
CA PRO A 15 -18.11 -34.96 24.18
C PRO A 15 -18.38 -33.65 24.95
N PRO A 16 -17.32 -32.96 25.42
CA PRO A 16 -17.47 -31.70 26.14
C PRO A 16 -18.13 -30.65 25.23
N SER A 17 -19.12 -29.94 25.79
CA SER A 17 -19.77 -28.80 25.14
C SER A 17 -18.73 -27.75 24.76
N ALA A 18 -18.85 -27.19 23.56
CA ALA A 18 -17.99 -26.14 23.05
C ALA A 18 -17.98 -24.93 24.01
N GLU A 19 -16.86 -24.72 24.69
CA GLU A 19 -16.58 -23.48 25.41
C GLU A 19 -16.39 -22.34 24.40
N LEU A 20 -17.06 -21.22 24.67
CA LEU A 20 -16.82 -19.95 23.98
C LEU A 20 -15.34 -19.54 24.12
N PRO A 21 -14.76 -18.83 23.13
CA PRO A 21 -13.39 -18.35 23.23
C PRO A 21 -13.22 -17.45 24.46
N VAL A 22 -12.24 -17.79 25.28
CA VAL A 22 -11.81 -17.08 26.48
C VAL A 22 -11.53 -15.61 26.13
N GLN A 23 -12.24 -14.70 26.82
CA GLN A 23 -11.91 -13.27 26.82
C GLN A 23 -10.46 -13.09 27.26
N THR A 24 -9.64 -12.54 26.37
CA THR A 24 -8.26 -12.21 26.65
C THR A 24 -8.25 -11.12 27.71
N HIS A 25 -7.65 -11.39 28.87
CA HIS A 25 -7.52 -10.42 29.96
C HIS A 25 -6.66 -9.23 29.49
N SER A 26 -7.32 -8.12 29.20
CA SER A 26 -6.69 -6.81 29.01
C SER A 26 -5.98 -6.39 30.31
N ASN A 27 -4.79 -5.80 30.15
CA ASN A 27 -3.99 -5.23 31.21
C ASN A 27 -4.83 -4.20 32.03
N PRO A 28 -5.01 -4.36 33.36
CA PRO A 28 -6.00 -3.58 34.12
C PRO A 28 -5.67 -2.08 34.25
N ASN A 29 -4.48 -1.65 33.86
CA ASN A 29 -4.05 -0.25 33.97
C ASN A 29 -4.43 0.65 32.77
N LEU A 30 -5.09 0.13 31.73
CA LEU A 30 -5.62 0.97 30.64
C LEU A 30 -7.03 1.53 30.93
N ILE A 31 -7.72 1.00 31.96
CA ILE A 31 -9.12 1.33 32.30
C ILE A 31 -9.21 2.52 33.28
N SER A 32 -8.09 2.97 33.84
CA SER A 32 -8.07 4.04 34.85
C SER A 32 -8.38 5.44 34.32
N ASN A 33 -8.60 5.59 33.00
CA ASN A 33 -9.02 6.85 32.38
C ASN A 33 -10.52 6.82 32.05
N PRO A 34 -11.38 7.51 32.83
CA PRO A 34 -12.83 7.51 32.60
C PRO A 34 -13.24 8.07 31.23
N SER A 35 -12.40 8.90 30.59
CA SER A 35 -12.64 9.38 29.21
C SER A 35 -12.49 8.27 28.17
N ALA A 36 -11.48 7.39 28.32
CA ALA A 36 -11.23 6.31 27.37
C ALA A 36 -12.32 5.22 27.43
N ALA A 37 -12.85 4.94 28.63
CA ALA A 37 -13.97 4.02 28.81
C ALA A 37 -15.28 4.58 28.21
N ALA A 38 -15.53 5.88 28.37
CA ALA A 38 -16.68 6.55 27.78
C ALA A 38 -16.61 6.57 26.23
N ASP A 39 -15.44 6.91 25.67
CA ASP A 39 -15.20 6.90 24.23
C ASP A 39 -15.38 5.50 23.61
N LEU A 40 -14.91 4.46 24.30
CA LEU A 40 -15.08 3.06 23.86
C LEU A 40 -16.56 2.63 23.88
N SER A 41 -17.30 2.99 24.93
CA SER A 41 -18.74 2.69 25.01
C SER A 41 -19.57 3.40 23.93
N SER A 42 -19.16 4.62 23.56
CA SER A 42 -19.76 5.40 22.47
C SER A 42 -19.49 4.74 21.11
N TYR A 43 -18.25 4.30 20.88
CA TYR A 43 -17.88 3.56 19.66
C TYR A 43 -18.62 2.22 19.54
N GLU A 44 -18.74 1.44 20.62
CA GLU A 44 -19.51 0.19 20.62
C GLU A 44 -20.99 0.42 20.30
N ALA A 45 -21.60 1.49 20.84
CA ALA A 45 -22.97 1.86 20.52
C ALA A 45 -23.13 2.27 19.05
N ALA A 46 -22.15 2.98 18.48
CA ALA A 46 -22.13 3.31 17.06
C ALA A 46 -22.02 2.06 16.17
N CYS A 47 -21.17 1.09 16.54
CA CYS A 47 -21.04 -0.19 15.83
C CYS A 47 -22.35 -1.00 15.82
N ARG A 48 -23.15 -0.94 16.89
CA ARG A 48 -24.47 -1.59 16.93
C ARG A 48 -25.51 -0.93 16.02
N SER A 49 -25.28 0.32 15.64
CA SER A 49 -26.24 1.15 14.91
C SER A 49 -25.91 1.28 13.42
N ASP A 50 -24.65 1.05 13.03
CA ASP A 50 -24.16 1.17 11.66
C ASP A 50 -23.55 -0.17 11.18
N PRO A 51 -24.20 -0.88 10.24
CA PRO A 51 -23.71 -2.16 9.72
C PRO A 51 -22.33 -2.10 9.05
N ASP A 52 -21.98 -0.99 8.39
CA ASP A 52 -20.68 -0.83 7.75
C ASP A 52 -19.58 -0.68 8.81
N LEU A 53 -19.88 0.06 9.89
CA LEU A 53 -18.99 0.21 11.04
C LEU A 53 -18.86 -1.09 11.83
N GLN A 54 -19.94 -1.88 11.95
CA GLN A 54 -19.91 -3.20 12.58
C GLN A 54 -19.00 -4.18 11.84
N ASN A 55 -19.09 -4.20 10.51
CA ASN A 55 -18.26 -5.04 9.66
C ASN A 55 -16.79 -4.63 9.76
N PHE A 56 -16.51 -3.32 9.75
CA PHE A 56 -15.17 -2.79 10.01
C PHE A 56 -14.61 -3.23 11.35
N ASP A 57 -15.39 -3.09 12.43
CA ASP A 57 -14.97 -3.49 13.78
C ASP A 57 -14.64 -4.98 13.85
N SER A 58 -15.46 -5.82 13.23
CA SER A 58 -15.25 -7.27 13.16
C SER A 58 -13.94 -7.61 12.44
N ASN A 59 -13.67 -6.95 11.31
CA ASN A 59 -12.42 -7.13 10.57
C ASN A 59 -11.20 -6.59 11.33
N LEU A 60 -11.36 -5.46 12.02
CA LEU A 60 -10.32 -4.86 12.87
C LEU A 60 -9.94 -5.82 14.01
N GLN A 61 -10.93 -6.35 14.74
CA GLN A 61 -10.70 -7.32 15.81
C GLN A 61 -10.03 -8.58 15.28
N LEU A 62 -10.55 -9.17 14.20
CA LEU A 62 -9.98 -10.38 13.59
C LEU A 62 -8.50 -10.21 13.22
N ARG A 63 -8.16 -9.12 12.51
CA ARG A 63 -6.77 -8.86 12.09
C ARG A 63 -5.86 -8.51 13.27
N THR A 64 -6.37 -7.73 14.23
CA THR A 64 -5.62 -7.39 15.45
C THR A 64 -5.31 -8.65 16.26
N SER A 65 -6.29 -9.56 16.43
CA SER A 65 -6.07 -10.85 17.09
C SER A 65 -5.06 -11.72 16.33
N ARG A 66 -5.12 -11.76 15.00
CA ARG A 66 -4.11 -12.47 14.18
C ARG A 66 -2.71 -11.92 14.43
N ALA A 67 -2.53 -10.59 14.38
CA ALA A 67 -1.24 -9.95 14.61
C ALA A 67 -0.71 -10.20 16.03
N ILE A 68 -1.57 -10.07 17.06
CA ILE A 68 -1.22 -10.36 18.45
C ILE A 68 -0.79 -11.83 18.62
N ASN A 69 -1.56 -12.76 18.08
CA ASN A 69 -1.25 -14.19 18.17
C ASN A 69 0.06 -14.52 17.46
N SER A 70 0.35 -13.89 16.32
CA SER A 70 1.63 -14.08 15.62
C SER A 70 2.82 -13.59 16.45
N ILE A 71 2.65 -12.56 17.29
CA ILE A 71 3.70 -12.08 18.21
C ILE A 71 3.79 -12.98 19.45
N ALA A 72 2.65 -13.42 19.99
CA ALA A 72 2.56 -14.24 21.21
C ALA A 72 3.24 -15.62 21.06
N VAL A 73 3.21 -16.19 19.86
CA VAL A 73 3.90 -17.46 19.52
C VAL A 73 5.43 -17.29 19.49
N GLY A 74 5.94 -16.06 19.38
CA GLY A 74 7.36 -15.74 19.27
C GLY A 74 8.02 -15.24 20.56
N ILE A 75 7.36 -15.36 21.72
CA ILE A 75 7.90 -14.91 23.01
C ILE A 75 8.92 -15.94 23.52
N ASP A 76 10.06 -16.01 22.82
CA ASP A 76 11.31 -16.45 23.41
C ASP A 76 12.25 -15.24 23.47
N VAL A 77 12.85 -15.04 24.64
CA VAL A 77 13.27 -13.72 25.14
C VAL A 77 14.49 -13.19 24.40
N ARG A 78 14.29 -12.37 23.34
CA ARG A 78 15.10 -11.16 22.98
C ARG A 78 14.77 -10.48 21.64
N SER A 79 13.87 -11.01 20.80
CA SER A 79 13.51 -10.33 19.55
C SER A 79 12.17 -10.80 18.99
N ILE A 80 11.40 -9.90 18.39
CA ILE A 80 10.20 -10.25 17.63
C ILE A 80 10.63 -10.98 16.35
N PRO A 81 10.10 -12.19 16.06
CA PRO A 81 10.41 -12.89 14.82
C PRO A 81 10.01 -12.08 13.57
N LEU A 82 10.80 -12.17 12.50
CA LEU A 82 10.53 -11.48 11.23
C LEU A 82 9.15 -11.82 10.64
N HIS A 83 8.68 -13.06 10.81
CA HIS A 83 7.34 -13.47 10.41
C HIS A 83 6.25 -12.69 11.15
N SER A 84 6.41 -12.49 12.46
CA SER A 84 5.47 -11.72 13.29
C SER A 84 5.46 -10.25 12.91
N LEU A 85 6.61 -9.66 12.57
CA LEU A 85 6.68 -8.29 12.04
C LEU A 85 6.01 -8.16 10.67
N ARG A 86 6.10 -9.19 9.82
CA ARG A 86 5.41 -9.24 8.54
C ARG A 86 3.89 -9.24 8.74
N GLU A 87 3.36 -10.13 9.57
CA GLU A 87 1.93 -10.23 9.90
C GLU A 87 1.37 -8.91 10.46
N VAL A 88 2.11 -8.26 11.38
CA VAL A 88 1.73 -6.94 11.90
C VAL A 88 1.68 -5.90 10.79
N THR A 89 2.64 -5.92 9.87
CA THR A 89 2.70 -4.94 8.79
C THR A 89 1.59 -5.17 7.76
N GLU A 90 1.30 -6.42 7.41
CA GLU A 90 0.17 -6.79 6.54
C GLU A 90 -1.15 -6.34 7.16
N CYS A 91 -1.37 -6.64 8.44
CA CYS A 91 -2.54 -6.17 9.20
C CYS A 91 -2.72 -4.65 9.11
N LEU A 92 -1.67 -3.87 9.34
CA LEU A 92 -1.72 -2.40 9.24
C LEU A 92 -2.05 -1.91 7.83
N LEU A 93 -1.50 -2.56 6.80
CA LEU A 93 -1.73 -2.19 5.40
C LEU A 93 -3.15 -2.51 4.95
N GLU A 94 -3.70 -3.65 5.36
CA GLU A 94 -5.09 -4.03 5.11
C GLU A 94 -6.07 -3.09 5.83
N MET A 95 -5.81 -2.78 7.11
CA MET A 95 -6.60 -1.81 7.87
C MET A 95 -6.60 -0.43 7.20
N ASN A 96 -5.44 0.06 6.74
CA ASN A 96 -5.34 1.31 6.01
C ASN A 96 -6.26 1.33 4.79
N GLN A 97 -6.36 0.22 4.07
CA GLN A 97 -7.24 0.13 2.90
C GLN A 97 -8.72 0.11 3.29
N GLU A 98 -9.09 -0.59 4.36
CA GLU A 98 -10.48 -0.62 4.81
C GLU A 98 -10.96 0.74 5.33
N VAL A 99 -10.09 1.47 6.02
CA VAL A 99 -10.32 2.86 6.40
C VAL A 99 -10.51 3.75 5.16
N VAL A 100 -9.71 3.56 4.10
CA VAL A 100 -9.94 4.27 2.82
C VAL A 100 -11.33 3.97 2.28
N LYS A 101 -11.74 2.71 2.20
CA LYS A 101 -13.06 2.30 1.68
C LYS A 101 -14.20 2.99 2.43
N ILE A 102 -14.16 2.97 3.76
CA ILE A 102 -15.18 3.61 4.62
C ILE A 102 -15.19 5.13 4.43
N ILE A 103 -14.02 5.77 4.39
CA ILE A 103 -13.93 7.22 4.16
C ILE A 103 -14.51 7.59 2.79
N LEU A 104 -14.21 6.83 1.74
CA LEU A 104 -14.73 7.07 0.39
C LEU A 104 -16.25 6.88 0.32
N GLN A 105 -16.79 5.86 1.02
CA GLN A 105 -18.24 5.60 1.10
C GLN A 105 -19.00 6.68 1.88
N ASN A 106 -18.42 7.20 2.97
CA ASN A 106 -19.04 8.15 3.88
C ASN A 106 -18.85 9.62 3.46
N LYS A 107 -17.71 10.00 2.87
CA LYS A 107 -17.50 11.34 2.28
C LYS A 107 -18.08 11.45 0.87
N ARG A 108 -19.30 10.94 0.68
CA ARG A 108 -19.99 10.84 -0.61
C ARG A 108 -20.24 12.20 -1.27
N ASP A 109 -20.19 13.31 -0.55
CA ASP A 109 -20.32 14.68 -1.02
C ASP A 109 -19.03 15.27 -1.64
N VAL A 110 -17.86 14.86 -1.12
CA VAL A 110 -16.51 15.27 -1.58
C VAL A 110 -15.98 14.34 -2.68
N TRP A 111 -16.32 13.04 -2.59
CA TRP A 111 -15.89 11.98 -3.51
C TRP A 111 -16.98 11.54 -4.50
N LYS A 112 -17.95 12.42 -4.81
CA LYS A 112 -19.06 12.16 -5.78
C LYS A 112 -18.61 11.62 -7.15
N ASN A 113 -17.33 11.78 -7.51
CA ASN A 113 -16.80 11.23 -8.75
C ASN A 113 -16.39 9.77 -8.52
N LYS A 114 -17.27 8.85 -8.90
CA LYS A 114 -17.03 7.41 -8.86
C LYS A 114 -15.67 7.03 -9.47
N ASP A 115 -15.33 7.59 -10.63
CA ASP A 115 -14.03 7.34 -11.29
C ASP A 115 -12.81 7.65 -10.41
N LEU A 116 -12.90 8.63 -9.50
CA LEU A 116 -11.82 8.97 -8.60
C LEU A 116 -11.75 7.99 -7.42
N SER A 117 -12.89 7.56 -6.88
CA SER A 117 -12.94 6.52 -5.84
C SER A 117 -12.36 5.22 -6.36
N ASP A 118 -12.84 4.75 -7.52
CA ASP A 118 -12.37 3.52 -8.17
C ASP A 118 -10.86 3.59 -8.44
N LEU A 119 -10.35 4.76 -8.84
CA LEU A 119 -8.92 4.95 -9.06
C LEU A 119 -8.10 4.93 -7.76
N VAL A 120 -8.64 5.46 -6.66
CA VAL A 120 -7.98 5.33 -5.35
C VAL A 120 -7.97 3.87 -4.91
N ASP A 121 -9.09 3.16 -5.02
CA ASP A 121 -9.16 1.75 -4.66
C ASP A 121 -8.15 0.91 -5.46
N ASP A 122 -8.11 1.09 -6.78
CA ASP A 122 -7.15 0.43 -7.67
C ASP A 122 -5.69 0.75 -7.29
N TYR A 123 -5.39 1.97 -6.84
CA TYR A 123 -4.05 2.33 -6.36
C TYR A 123 -3.66 1.53 -5.11
N PHE A 124 -4.57 1.40 -4.15
CA PHE A 124 -4.32 0.63 -2.92
C PHE A 124 -4.23 -0.87 -3.21
N GLU A 125 -5.03 -1.41 -4.13
CA GLU A 125 -4.90 -2.80 -4.58
C GLU A 125 -3.57 -3.05 -5.31
N ASN A 126 -3.21 -2.20 -6.26
CA ASN A 126 -1.95 -2.33 -7.00
C ASN A 126 -0.72 -2.22 -6.09
N SER A 127 -0.78 -1.39 -5.04
CA SER A 127 0.31 -1.30 -4.07
C SER A 127 0.40 -2.52 -3.15
N LEU A 128 -0.71 -3.22 -2.84
CA LEU A 128 -0.63 -4.52 -2.17
C LEU A 128 0.06 -5.55 -3.08
N LEU A 129 -0.33 -5.62 -4.36
CA LEU A 129 0.30 -6.52 -5.33
C LEU A 129 1.80 -6.27 -5.49
N THR A 130 2.23 -5.01 -5.44
CA THR A 130 3.66 -4.66 -5.42
C THR A 130 4.36 -5.19 -4.16
N LEU A 131 3.73 -5.10 -2.99
CA LEU A 131 4.30 -5.60 -1.74
C LEU A 131 4.37 -7.13 -1.70
N ASP A 132 3.36 -7.81 -2.24
CA ASP A 132 3.37 -9.27 -2.41
C ASP A 132 4.50 -9.70 -3.34
N PHE A 133 4.68 -8.98 -4.45
CA PHE A 133 5.81 -9.19 -5.35
C PHE A 133 7.16 -8.98 -4.64
N CYS A 134 7.32 -7.92 -3.85
CA CYS A 134 8.55 -7.72 -3.08
C CYS A 134 8.81 -8.85 -2.08
N THR A 135 7.76 -9.45 -1.51
CA THR A 135 7.87 -10.62 -0.62
C THR A 135 8.31 -11.88 -1.39
N ALA A 136 7.78 -12.07 -2.59
CA ALA A 136 8.22 -13.14 -3.49
C ALA A 136 9.70 -12.93 -3.90
N LEU A 137 10.10 -11.69 -4.19
CA LEU A 137 11.48 -11.31 -4.48
C LEU A 137 12.42 -11.61 -3.31
N ASP A 138 12.05 -11.25 -2.07
CA ASP A 138 12.83 -11.57 -0.87
C ASP A 138 13.05 -13.09 -0.72
N SER A 139 12.03 -13.89 -1.02
CA SER A 139 12.16 -15.35 -1.01
C SER A 139 13.14 -15.87 -2.08
N CYS A 140 13.16 -15.25 -3.27
CA CYS A 140 14.15 -15.55 -4.31
C CYS A 140 15.56 -15.17 -3.85
N LEU A 141 15.72 -14.03 -3.18
CA LEU A 141 17.01 -13.56 -2.67
C LEU A 141 17.56 -14.45 -1.56
N LYS A 142 16.69 -15.00 -0.70
CA LYS A 142 17.09 -16.01 0.29
C LYS A 142 17.63 -17.28 -0.37
N ARG A 143 17.02 -17.75 -1.46
CA ARG A 143 17.56 -18.88 -2.24
C ARG A 143 18.91 -18.53 -2.88
N ALA A 144 19.05 -17.33 -3.44
CA ALA A 144 20.33 -16.87 -4.00
C ALA A 144 21.43 -16.79 -2.93
N ALA A 145 21.12 -16.31 -1.72
CA ALA A 145 22.06 -16.29 -0.60
C ALA A 145 22.44 -17.69 -0.11
N HIS A 146 21.50 -18.66 -0.19
CA HIS A 146 21.82 -20.06 0.10
C HIS A 146 22.79 -20.65 -0.94
N ILE A 147 22.57 -20.38 -2.23
CA ILE A 147 23.50 -20.75 -3.31
C ILE A 147 24.89 -20.17 -3.07
N GLU A 148 24.97 -18.88 -2.72
CA GLU A 148 26.22 -18.23 -2.36
C GLU A 148 26.97 -18.99 -1.25
N SER A 149 26.23 -19.45 -0.22
CA SER A 149 26.82 -20.24 0.87
C SER A 149 27.45 -21.53 0.35
N ILE A 150 26.75 -22.27 -0.51
CA ILE A 150 27.25 -23.52 -1.11
C ILE A 150 28.53 -23.26 -1.91
N VAL A 151 28.53 -22.24 -2.78
CA VAL A 151 29.71 -21.88 -3.60
C VAL A 151 30.89 -21.52 -2.72
N ASN A 152 30.68 -20.73 -1.67
CA ASN A 152 31.74 -20.37 -0.72
C ASN A 152 32.29 -21.57 0.06
N VAL A 153 31.47 -22.58 0.35
CA VAL A 153 31.94 -23.83 0.95
C VAL A 153 32.80 -24.59 -0.06
N ALA A 154 32.38 -24.70 -1.32
CA ALA A 154 33.17 -25.33 -2.38
C ALA A 154 34.55 -24.68 -2.53
N LEU A 155 34.62 -23.33 -2.53
CA LEU A 155 35.88 -22.58 -2.59
C LEU A 155 36.82 -22.88 -1.41
N ARG A 156 36.28 -22.94 -0.19
CA ARG A 156 37.09 -23.30 0.99
C ARG A 156 37.59 -24.74 0.93
N LYS A 157 36.73 -25.68 0.51
CA LYS A 157 37.13 -27.09 0.33
C LYS A 157 38.23 -27.21 -0.72
N PHE A 158 38.16 -26.43 -1.79
CA PHE A 158 39.21 -26.37 -2.78
C PHE A 158 40.52 -25.88 -2.17
N ASP A 159 40.51 -24.77 -1.42
CA ASP A 159 41.73 -24.24 -0.78
C ASP A 159 42.38 -25.26 0.16
N ASP A 160 41.57 -25.97 0.96
CA ASP A 160 42.02 -27.04 1.86
C ASP A 160 42.65 -28.21 1.10
N GLU A 161 42.00 -28.68 0.02
CA GLU A 161 42.46 -29.81 -0.80
C GLU A 161 43.67 -29.43 -1.66
N HIS A 162 43.73 -28.20 -2.15
CA HIS A 162 44.82 -27.66 -2.96
C HIS A 162 46.10 -27.43 -2.13
N SER A 163 45.94 -27.00 -0.87
CA SER A 163 47.07 -26.75 0.03
C SER A 163 47.61 -28.03 0.70
N ALA A 164 46.91 -29.16 0.58
CA ALA A 164 47.36 -30.43 1.14
C ALA A 164 48.62 -30.95 0.42
N ALA A 165 49.56 -31.49 1.20
CA ALA A 165 50.82 -32.08 0.70
C ALA A 165 50.61 -33.49 0.14
N ALA A 166 49.78 -33.61 -0.90
CA ALA A 166 49.56 -34.85 -1.65
C ALA A 166 50.12 -34.73 -3.07
N GLU A 167 50.70 -35.81 -3.61
CA GLU A 167 51.21 -35.86 -4.99
C GLU A 167 50.09 -35.81 -6.03
N GLU A 168 48.89 -36.29 -5.69
CA GLU A 168 47.71 -36.31 -6.56
C GLU A 168 46.49 -35.83 -5.77
N ARG A 169 45.77 -34.83 -6.32
CA ARG A 169 44.61 -34.22 -5.67
C ARG A 169 43.35 -34.55 -6.45
N ASN A 170 42.44 -35.29 -5.81
CA ASN A 170 41.18 -35.70 -6.45
C ASN A 170 39.99 -34.73 -6.21
N TYR A 171 40.20 -33.66 -5.43
CA TYR A 171 39.20 -32.62 -5.11
C TYR A 171 37.80 -33.14 -4.76
N SER A 172 37.71 -34.32 -4.15
CA SER A 172 36.44 -35.03 -3.98
C SER A 172 35.39 -34.24 -3.18
N ARG A 173 35.81 -33.46 -2.17
CA ARG A 173 34.89 -32.62 -1.38
C ARG A 173 34.48 -31.36 -2.15
N THR A 174 35.42 -30.75 -2.87
CA THR A 174 35.10 -29.63 -3.77
C THR A 174 34.06 -30.05 -4.82
N LEU A 175 34.28 -31.17 -5.49
CA LEU A 175 33.38 -31.71 -6.51
C LEU A 175 31.99 -32.06 -5.94
N ALA A 176 31.93 -32.59 -4.71
CA ALA A 176 30.65 -32.83 -4.05
C ALA A 176 29.85 -31.54 -3.84
N GLU A 177 30.49 -30.46 -3.40
CA GLU A 177 29.81 -29.18 -3.22
C GLU A 177 29.43 -28.49 -4.55
N LEU A 178 30.24 -28.65 -5.61
CA LEU A 178 29.87 -28.17 -6.94
C LEU A 178 28.66 -28.93 -7.52
N ARG A 179 28.50 -30.22 -7.21
CA ARG A 179 27.28 -30.98 -7.52
C ARG A 179 26.08 -30.50 -6.70
N ASN A 180 26.27 -30.20 -5.41
CA ASN A 180 25.22 -29.60 -4.57
C ASN A 180 24.78 -28.24 -5.11
N PHE A 181 25.72 -27.39 -5.54
CA PHE A 181 25.44 -26.11 -6.19
C PHE A 181 24.62 -26.32 -7.47
N SER A 182 25.01 -27.28 -8.31
CA SER A 182 24.31 -27.58 -9.56
C SER A 182 22.91 -28.15 -9.35
N ALA A 183 22.66 -28.80 -8.21
CA ALA A 183 21.35 -29.32 -7.82
C ALA A 183 20.50 -28.32 -7.02
N ALA A 184 21.03 -27.15 -6.69
CA ALA A 184 20.29 -26.15 -5.91
C ALA A 184 19.09 -25.59 -6.69
N GLU A 185 18.02 -25.29 -5.96
CA GLU A 185 16.81 -24.71 -6.56
C GLU A 185 17.11 -23.34 -7.20
N GLU A 186 16.63 -23.13 -8.43
CA GLU A 186 16.80 -21.86 -9.14
C GLU A 186 16.15 -20.70 -8.37
N PRO A 187 16.88 -19.60 -8.10
CA PRO A 187 16.33 -18.47 -7.35
C PRO A 187 15.15 -17.80 -8.04
N PHE A 188 15.18 -17.62 -9.36
CA PHE A 188 14.18 -16.87 -10.12
C PHE A 188 13.48 -17.77 -11.14
N THR A 189 12.33 -18.32 -10.75
CA THR A 189 11.57 -19.26 -11.60
C THR A 189 10.68 -18.55 -12.62
N GLN A 190 10.13 -19.30 -13.58
CA GLN A 190 9.14 -18.78 -14.53
C GLN A 190 7.92 -18.14 -13.83
N GLU A 191 7.52 -18.67 -12.67
CA GLU A 191 6.43 -18.12 -11.88
C GLU A 191 6.75 -16.72 -11.34
N PHE A 192 7.99 -16.49 -10.88
CA PHE A 192 8.45 -15.15 -10.49
C PHE A 192 8.28 -14.14 -11.63
N PHE A 193 8.69 -14.49 -12.86
CA PHE A 193 8.56 -13.61 -14.02
C PHE A 193 7.11 -13.37 -14.43
N ARG A 194 6.24 -14.36 -14.24
CA ARG A 194 4.79 -14.21 -14.46
C ARG A 194 4.20 -13.18 -13.50
N VAL A 195 4.50 -13.29 -12.21
CA VAL A 195 4.07 -12.33 -11.18
C VAL A 195 4.64 -10.94 -11.46
N PHE A 196 5.94 -10.84 -11.74
CA PHE A 196 6.60 -9.59 -12.10
C PHE A 196 5.88 -8.88 -13.25
N SER A 197 5.62 -9.62 -14.35
CA SER A 197 5.00 -9.06 -15.56
C SER A 197 3.57 -8.56 -15.28
N CYS A 198 2.81 -9.30 -14.46
CA CYS A 198 1.47 -8.90 -14.03
C CYS A 198 1.50 -7.59 -13.22
N VAL A 199 2.37 -7.51 -12.20
CA VAL A 199 2.52 -6.30 -11.37
C VAL A 199 2.99 -5.11 -12.21
N TYR A 200 3.99 -5.31 -13.06
CA TYR A 200 4.49 -4.26 -13.94
C TYR A 200 3.40 -3.71 -14.87
N ALA A 201 2.64 -4.59 -15.53
CA ALA A 201 1.54 -4.19 -16.41
C ALA A 201 0.44 -3.42 -15.66
N LYS A 202 0.07 -3.86 -14.46
CA LYS A 202 -0.89 -3.15 -13.61
C LYS A 202 -0.40 -1.75 -13.22
N GLN A 203 0.88 -1.60 -12.87
CA GLN A 203 1.46 -0.30 -12.53
C GLN A 203 1.52 0.64 -13.74
N VAL A 204 1.84 0.14 -14.95
CA VAL A 204 1.77 0.93 -16.20
C VAL A 204 0.35 1.42 -16.46
N SER A 205 -0.63 0.52 -16.43
CA SER A 205 -2.05 0.86 -16.61
C SER A 205 -2.52 1.87 -15.56
N MET A 206 -2.06 1.74 -14.32
CA MET A 206 -2.37 2.69 -13.25
C MET A 206 -1.85 4.09 -13.56
N LEU A 207 -0.58 4.19 -13.97
CA LEU A 207 0.07 5.45 -14.30
C LEU A 207 -0.65 6.18 -15.44
N GLU A 208 -1.05 5.45 -16.49
CA GLU A 208 -1.80 6.01 -17.61
C GLU A 208 -3.15 6.60 -17.16
N ARG A 209 -3.92 5.85 -16.38
CA ARG A 209 -5.21 6.31 -15.85
C ARG A 209 -5.06 7.53 -14.95
N LEU A 210 -4.02 7.57 -14.11
CA LEU A 210 -3.70 8.73 -13.28
C LEU A 210 -3.40 9.98 -14.13
N ARG A 211 -2.57 9.83 -15.16
CA ARG A 211 -2.24 10.93 -16.09
C ARG A 211 -3.47 11.46 -16.82
N VAL A 212 -4.30 10.57 -17.37
CA VAL A 212 -5.54 10.94 -18.04
C VAL A 212 -6.47 11.69 -17.06
N ARG A 213 -6.63 11.18 -15.84
CA ARG A 213 -7.50 11.81 -14.84
C ARG A 213 -6.97 13.17 -14.41
N LYS A 214 -5.66 13.32 -14.22
CA LYS A 214 -4.99 14.59 -13.90
C LYS A 214 -5.23 15.63 -14.99
N GLN A 215 -5.01 15.28 -16.25
CA GLN A 215 -5.27 16.17 -17.39
C GLN A 215 -6.75 16.60 -17.48
N ASN A 216 -7.69 15.69 -17.17
CA ASN A 216 -9.10 16.03 -17.10
C ASN A 216 -9.39 17.05 -15.99
N LEU A 217 -8.79 16.87 -14.80
CA LEU A 217 -8.91 17.85 -13.70
C LEU A 217 -8.30 19.21 -14.06
N ASP A 218 -7.14 19.23 -14.72
CA ASP A 218 -6.50 20.47 -15.20
C ASP A 218 -7.43 21.22 -16.17
N LYS A 219 -8.05 20.50 -17.12
CA LYS A 219 -9.04 21.08 -18.05
C LYS A 219 -10.27 21.60 -17.32
N LYS A 220 -10.78 20.89 -16.30
CA LYS A 220 -11.94 21.32 -15.49
C LYS A 220 -11.62 22.58 -14.68
N LEU A 221 -10.44 22.66 -14.06
CA LEU A 221 -9.98 23.85 -13.35
C LEU A 221 -9.88 25.06 -14.28
N GLY A 222 -9.28 24.91 -15.47
CA GLY A 222 -9.22 25.99 -16.45
C GLY A 222 -10.60 26.47 -16.92
N LYS A 223 -11.54 25.54 -17.16
CA LYS A 223 -12.93 25.88 -17.49
C LYS A 223 -13.64 26.62 -16.34
N LEU A 224 -13.39 26.23 -15.10
CA LEU A 224 -13.99 26.84 -13.92
C LEU A 224 -13.49 28.29 -13.71
N GLU A 225 -12.21 28.54 -13.96
CA GLU A 225 -11.64 29.89 -13.96
C GLU A 225 -12.27 30.78 -15.04
N ALA A 226 -12.53 30.24 -16.24
CA ALA A 226 -13.23 30.95 -17.29
C ALA A 226 -14.70 31.24 -16.93
N TRP A 227 -15.44 30.23 -16.44
CA TRP A 227 -16.85 30.37 -16.04
C TRP A 227 -17.06 31.36 -14.90
N ARG A 228 -16.13 31.42 -13.95
CA ARG A 228 -16.14 32.43 -12.89
C ARG A 228 -16.08 33.85 -13.44
N LYS A 229 -15.20 34.10 -14.42
CA LYS A 229 -15.09 35.42 -15.08
C LYS A 229 -16.39 35.77 -15.79
N VAL A 230 -16.94 34.83 -16.57
CA VAL A 230 -18.21 35.01 -17.29
C VAL A 230 -19.37 35.28 -16.34
N SER A 231 -19.51 34.49 -15.26
CA SER A 231 -20.59 34.67 -14.29
C SER A 231 -20.51 36.01 -13.57
N ASN A 232 -19.30 36.47 -13.24
CA ASN A 232 -19.10 37.78 -12.62
C ASN A 232 -19.49 38.92 -13.57
N VAL A 233 -19.13 38.82 -14.86
CA VAL A 233 -19.55 39.82 -15.87
C VAL A 233 -21.07 39.85 -16.03
N ILE A 234 -21.72 38.68 -16.17
CA ILE A 234 -23.18 38.59 -16.28
C ILE A 234 -23.86 39.18 -15.05
N PHE A 235 -23.36 38.87 -13.84
CA PHE A 235 -23.88 39.39 -12.59
C PHE A 235 -23.80 40.93 -12.54
N VAL A 236 -22.64 41.51 -12.88
CA VAL A 236 -22.43 42.96 -12.91
C VAL A 236 -23.31 43.63 -13.95
N VAL A 237 -23.40 43.08 -15.17
CA VAL A 237 -24.22 43.65 -16.26
C VAL A 237 -25.69 43.61 -15.89
N THR A 238 -26.21 42.46 -15.45
CA THR A 238 -27.62 42.30 -15.06
C THR A 238 -27.99 43.26 -13.94
N PHE A 239 -27.13 43.39 -12.94
CA PHE A 239 -27.36 44.31 -11.83
C PHE A 239 -27.37 45.79 -12.29
N ALA A 240 -26.40 46.19 -13.12
CA ALA A 240 -26.36 47.55 -13.68
C ALA A 240 -27.62 47.86 -14.51
N THR A 241 -28.10 46.91 -15.33
CA THR A 241 -29.34 47.06 -16.09
C THR A 241 -30.54 47.27 -15.17
N VAL A 242 -30.70 46.46 -14.12
CA VAL A 242 -31.80 46.60 -13.13
C VAL A 242 -31.76 47.98 -12.46
N LEU A 243 -30.57 48.47 -12.07
CA LEU A 243 -30.43 49.81 -11.49
C LEU A 243 -30.84 50.91 -12.47
N ILE A 244 -30.37 50.86 -13.72
CA ILE A 244 -30.72 51.84 -14.75
C ILE A 244 -32.24 51.84 -15.00
N CYS A 245 -32.85 50.67 -15.18
CA CYS A 245 -34.30 50.55 -15.34
C CYS A 245 -35.07 51.11 -14.14
N SER A 246 -34.58 50.88 -12.93
CA SER A 246 -35.19 51.41 -11.69
C SER A 246 -35.11 52.94 -11.63
N VAL A 247 -33.96 53.52 -11.99
CA VAL A 247 -33.76 54.98 -12.05
C VAL A 247 -34.72 55.63 -13.06
N VAL A 248 -34.82 55.05 -14.27
CA VAL A 248 -35.69 55.57 -15.34
C VAL A 248 -37.16 55.51 -14.93
N ALA A 249 -37.63 54.38 -14.41
CA ALA A 249 -39.02 54.23 -13.96
C ALA A 249 -39.40 55.26 -12.89
N ALA A 250 -38.51 55.48 -11.93
CA ALA A 250 -38.73 56.41 -10.84
C ALA A 250 -38.79 57.87 -11.34
N ALA A 251 -37.89 58.26 -12.25
CA ALA A 251 -37.86 59.60 -12.86
C ALA A 251 -39.12 59.94 -13.68
N VAL A 252 -39.77 58.94 -14.30
CA VAL A 252 -41.01 59.12 -15.07
C VAL A 252 -42.25 59.25 -14.16
N SER A 253 -42.20 58.71 -12.93
CA SER A 253 -43.36 58.61 -12.03
C SER A 253 -43.65 59.82 -11.12
N ALA A 254 -42.69 60.67 -10.73
CA ALA A 254 -42.94 61.95 -10.02
C ALA A 254 -41.67 62.81 -9.78
N PRO A 255 -41.78 64.13 -9.48
CA PRO A 255 -40.63 65.00 -9.10
C PRO A 255 -39.96 64.78 -7.71
N PRO A 256 -40.58 64.31 -6.62
CA PRO A 256 -39.91 64.18 -5.33
C PRO A 256 -39.28 62.78 -5.11
N VAL A 257 -38.53 62.26 -6.08
CA VAL A 257 -38.15 60.82 -6.15
C VAL A 257 -36.68 60.54 -5.81
N VAL A 258 -35.90 61.56 -5.48
CA VAL A 258 -34.47 61.41 -5.13
C VAL A 258 -34.26 60.55 -3.87
N THR A 259 -35.24 60.49 -2.96
CA THR A 259 -35.16 59.73 -1.69
C THR A 259 -35.45 58.22 -1.83
N ALA A 260 -36.32 57.81 -2.76
CA ALA A 260 -36.65 56.39 -2.98
C ALA A 260 -35.55 55.65 -3.79
N LEU A 261 -34.84 56.37 -4.68
CA LEU A 261 -33.72 55.84 -5.45
C LEU A 261 -32.55 55.38 -4.57
N ALA A 262 -32.24 56.12 -3.51
CA ALA A 262 -31.18 55.78 -2.56
C ALA A 262 -31.47 54.47 -1.80
N ALA A 263 -32.75 54.17 -1.54
CA ALA A 263 -33.17 52.95 -0.85
C ALA A 263 -33.18 51.71 -1.77
N ALA A 264 -33.52 51.86 -3.06
CA ALA A 264 -33.48 50.76 -4.03
C ALA A 264 -32.05 50.40 -4.48
N ALA A 265 -31.14 51.37 -4.51
CA ALA A 265 -29.70 51.12 -4.71
C ALA A 265 -29.05 50.36 -3.53
N ALA A 266 -29.75 50.24 -2.39
CA ALA A 266 -29.29 49.51 -1.22
C ALA A 266 -29.58 48.00 -1.26
N VAL A 267 -30.10 47.45 -2.37
CA VAL A 267 -30.18 45.99 -2.55
C VAL A 267 -28.77 45.40 -2.35
N PRO A 268 -28.58 44.44 -1.43
CA PRO A 268 -27.25 44.03 -1.01
C PRO A 268 -26.59 43.16 -2.08
N LEU A 269 -26.01 43.82 -3.10
CA LEU A 269 -25.05 43.29 -4.07
C LEU A 269 -24.01 42.36 -3.44
N GLY A 270 -23.57 42.74 -2.23
CA GLY A 270 -22.61 41.99 -1.47
C GLY A 270 -23.08 40.57 -1.16
N SER A 271 -24.37 40.32 -0.93
CA SER A 271 -24.86 39.00 -0.51
C SER A 271 -24.79 37.96 -1.63
N MET A 272 -25.38 38.25 -2.80
CA MET A 272 -25.42 37.31 -3.93
C MET A 272 -24.04 37.14 -4.59
N GLY A 273 -23.24 38.21 -4.68
CA GLY A 273 -21.86 38.13 -5.17
C GLY A 273 -20.95 37.31 -4.25
N ARG A 274 -21.11 37.43 -2.91
CA ARG A 274 -20.39 36.60 -1.94
C ARG A 274 -20.78 35.12 -2.05
N TRP A 275 -22.08 34.83 -2.23
CA TRP A 275 -22.57 33.46 -2.43
C TRP A 275 -21.97 32.81 -3.68
N LEU A 276 -22.04 33.47 -4.84
CA LEU A 276 -21.49 32.95 -6.10
C LEU A 276 -19.98 32.73 -6.01
N ASN A 277 -19.25 33.66 -5.41
CA ASN A 277 -17.82 33.52 -5.17
C ASN A 277 -17.50 32.35 -4.22
N ALA A 278 -18.30 32.16 -3.16
CA ALA A 278 -18.15 31.03 -2.24
C ALA A 278 -18.38 29.69 -2.94
N LEU A 279 -19.37 29.58 -3.82
CA LEU A 279 -19.62 28.39 -4.63
C LEU A 279 -18.45 28.06 -5.56
N TRP A 280 -17.93 29.06 -6.29
CA TRP A 280 -16.79 28.85 -7.19
C TRP A 280 -15.52 28.47 -6.43
N LYS A 281 -15.24 29.13 -5.30
CA LYS A 281 -14.11 28.78 -4.44
C LYS A 281 -14.26 27.39 -3.82
N LYS A 282 -15.48 26.95 -3.52
CA LYS A 282 -15.73 25.58 -3.08
C LYS A 282 -15.38 24.57 -4.18
N CYS A 283 -15.96 24.72 -5.36
CA CYS A 283 -15.71 23.79 -6.47
C CYS A 283 -14.24 23.79 -6.93
N GLU A 284 -13.57 24.95 -6.92
CA GLU A 284 -12.14 25.06 -7.17
C GLU A 284 -11.31 24.30 -6.12
N ARG A 285 -11.60 24.48 -4.83
CA ARG A 285 -10.91 23.76 -3.74
C ARG A 285 -11.08 22.25 -3.88
N ASP A 286 -12.30 21.80 -4.15
CA ASP A 286 -12.59 20.38 -4.33
C ASP A 286 -11.78 19.79 -5.51
N LEU A 287 -11.79 20.47 -6.66
CA LEU A 287 -11.01 20.01 -7.83
C LEU A 287 -9.50 20.06 -7.60
N ARG A 288 -8.97 21.07 -6.90
CA ARG A 288 -7.55 21.15 -6.54
C ARG A 288 -7.17 20.03 -5.59
N GLY A 289 -7.98 19.73 -4.57
CA GLY A 289 -7.74 18.63 -3.65
C GLY A 289 -7.74 17.26 -4.34
N GLN A 290 -8.70 17.01 -5.24
CA GLN A 290 -8.69 15.80 -6.07
C GLN A 290 -7.41 15.71 -6.91
N ARG A 291 -6.99 16.81 -7.55
CA ARG A 291 -5.79 16.87 -8.38
C ARG A 291 -4.52 16.57 -7.60
N GLU A 292 -4.41 17.10 -6.38
CA GLU A 292 -3.29 16.85 -5.49
C GLU A 292 -3.17 15.38 -5.10
N ILE A 293 -4.30 14.71 -4.83
CA ILE A 293 -4.31 13.27 -4.54
C ILE A 293 -3.90 12.46 -5.78
N ILE A 294 -4.46 12.76 -6.96
CA ILE A 294 -4.06 12.11 -8.23
C ILE A 294 -2.57 12.32 -8.51
N SER A 295 -2.06 13.55 -8.37
CA SER A 295 -0.63 13.82 -8.61
C SER A 295 0.26 13.13 -7.58
N SER A 296 -0.23 12.96 -6.35
CA SER A 296 0.30 12.07 -5.30
C SER A 296 0.54 10.66 -5.80
N MET A 297 -0.55 10.03 -6.22
CA MET A 297 -0.56 8.65 -6.69
C MET A 297 0.29 8.49 -7.96
N GLU A 298 0.29 9.47 -8.86
CA GLU A 298 1.11 9.46 -10.08
C GLU A 298 2.61 9.38 -9.76
N ILE A 299 3.08 10.22 -8.83
CA ILE A 299 4.49 10.21 -8.40
C ILE A 299 4.84 8.87 -7.76
N GLY A 300 4.01 8.37 -6.85
CA GLY A 300 4.23 7.07 -6.20
C GLY A 300 4.28 5.90 -7.21
N THR A 301 3.34 5.88 -8.15
CA THR A 301 3.27 4.86 -9.21
C THR A 301 4.50 4.92 -10.12
N TYR A 302 4.98 6.12 -10.47
CA TYR A 302 6.18 6.30 -11.27
C TYR A 302 7.45 5.77 -10.57
N ILE A 303 7.59 6.06 -9.28
CA ILE A 303 8.72 5.56 -8.47
C ILE A 303 8.73 4.02 -8.45
N VAL A 304 7.57 3.40 -8.19
CA VAL A 304 7.44 1.93 -8.21
C VAL A 304 7.83 1.35 -9.57
N LEU A 305 7.41 1.97 -10.68
CA LEU A 305 7.80 1.52 -12.02
C LEU A 305 9.30 1.60 -12.27
N GLN A 306 9.97 2.64 -11.76
CA GLN A 306 11.41 2.78 -11.86
C GLN A 306 12.13 1.70 -11.05
N ASP A 307 11.67 1.43 -9.83
CA ASP A 307 12.22 0.35 -9.00
C ASP A 307 12.02 -1.03 -9.65
N LEU A 308 10.82 -1.31 -10.19
CA LEU A 308 10.56 -2.57 -10.91
C LEU A 308 11.46 -2.72 -12.15
N ALA A 309 11.72 -1.64 -12.88
CA ALA A 309 12.64 -1.67 -14.02
C ALA A 309 14.09 -1.99 -13.60
N ASN A 310 14.55 -1.38 -12.50
CA ASN A 310 15.88 -1.66 -11.93
C ASN A 310 16.00 -3.10 -11.44
N ILE A 311 14.97 -3.59 -10.73
CA ILE A 311 14.90 -4.99 -10.27
C ILE A 311 14.99 -5.93 -11.47
N ARG A 312 14.22 -5.70 -12.53
CA ARG A 312 14.26 -6.55 -13.75
C ARG A 312 15.65 -6.57 -14.37
N ALA A 313 16.31 -5.42 -14.49
CA ALA A 313 17.64 -5.35 -15.08
C ALA A 313 18.66 -6.15 -14.26
N LEU A 314 18.60 -6.03 -12.93
CA LEU A 314 19.47 -6.78 -12.02
C LEU A 314 19.16 -8.28 -12.02
N VAL A 315 17.88 -8.69 -12.05
CA VAL A 315 17.49 -10.11 -12.15
C VAL A 315 17.99 -10.73 -13.46
N ASN A 316 17.83 -10.04 -14.60
CA ASN A 316 18.33 -10.54 -15.87
C ASN A 316 19.86 -10.72 -15.84
N ARG A 317 20.59 -9.76 -15.25
CA ARG A 317 22.05 -9.87 -15.08
C ARG A 317 22.43 -11.00 -14.13
N PHE A 318 21.66 -11.19 -13.06
CA PHE A 318 21.83 -12.29 -12.12
C PHE A 318 21.71 -13.65 -12.83
N GLN A 319 20.68 -13.86 -13.65
CA GLN A 319 20.48 -15.12 -14.39
C GLN A 319 21.68 -15.46 -15.26
N VAL A 320 22.18 -14.49 -16.04
CA VAL A 320 23.36 -14.68 -16.90
C VAL A 320 24.59 -15.10 -16.07
N ARG A 321 24.86 -14.42 -14.95
CA ARG A 321 26.00 -14.80 -14.10
C ARG A 321 25.83 -16.15 -13.42
N MET A 322 24.62 -16.49 -13.05
CA MET A 322 24.31 -17.79 -12.47
C MET A 322 24.57 -18.91 -13.49
N GLU A 323 24.11 -18.75 -14.74
CA GLU A 323 24.39 -19.68 -15.84
C GLU A 323 25.90 -19.86 -16.08
N GLU A 324 26.68 -18.77 -16.05
CA GLU A 324 28.14 -18.84 -16.16
C GLU A 324 28.79 -19.64 -15.01
N LEU A 325 28.32 -19.45 -13.77
CA LEU A 325 28.84 -20.19 -12.60
C LEU A 325 28.49 -21.67 -12.69
N LEU A 326 27.25 -22.01 -13.10
CA LEU A 326 26.83 -23.39 -13.32
C LEU A 326 27.62 -24.07 -14.44
N ALA A 327 27.92 -23.35 -15.53
CA ALA A 327 28.73 -23.89 -16.62
C ALA A 327 30.13 -24.30 -16.12
N ASN A 328 30.76 -23.47 -15.29
CA ASN A 328 32.06 -23.79 -14.69
C ASN A 328 31.96 -24.99 -13.73
N ALA A 329 30.92 -25.05 -12.90
CA ALA A 329 30.70 -26.18 -12.00
C ALA A 329 30.44 -27.49 -12.78
N GLY A 330 29.68 -27.42 -13.87
CA GLY A 330 29.44 -28.53 -14.79
C GLY A 330 30.72 -29.01 -15.45
N PHE A 331 31.58 -28.10 -15.91
CA PHE A 331 32.89 -28.44 -16.47
C PHE A 331 33.78 -29.18 -15.46
N ALA A 332 33.89 -28.67 -14.22
CA ALA A 332 34.65 -29.34 -13.16
C ALA A 332 34.14 -30.76 -12.86
N THR A 333 32.81 -30.93 -12.82
CA THR A 333 32.16 -32.19 -12.43
C THR A 333 32.05 -33.22 -13.55
N ALA A 334 32.17 -32.80 -14.81
CA ALA A 334 32.17 -33.71 -15.97
C ALA A 334 33.54 -34.31 -16.25
N GLU A 335 34.60 -33.49 -16.18
CA GLU A 335 35.97 -33.94 -16.46
C GLU A 335 36.59 -34.66 -15.26
N GLU A 336 36.33 -34.19 -14.03
CA GLU A 336 36.89 -34.71 -12.76
C GLU A 336 38.44 -34.75 -12.68
N GLU A 337 39.16 -34.24 -13.69
CA GLU A 337 40.62 -34.11 -13.71
C GLU A 337 41.11 -32.90 -12.88
N GLU A 338 42.25 -33.03 -12.20
CA GLU A 338 42.83 -31.96 -11.36
C GLU A 338 42.93 -30.62 -12.09
N ALA A 339 43.44 -30.61 -13.33
CA ALA A 339 43.59 -29.38 -14.11
C ALA A 339 42.24 -28.71 -14.42
N ALA A 340 41.22 -29.50 -14.75
CA ALA A 340 39.88 -29.00 -15.04
C ALA A 340 39.22 -28.39 -13.80
N VAL A 341 39.34 -29.07 -12.65
CA VAL A 341 38.82 -28.57 -11.37
C VAL A 341 39.49 -27.25 -10.98
N VAL A 342 40.82 -27.17 -11.08
CA VAL A 342 41.56 -25.94 -10.77
C VAL A 342 41.09 -24.79 -11.67
N VAL A 343 41.04 -24.98 -13.00
CA VAL A 343 40.59 -23.93 -13.94
C VAL A 343 39.17 -23.47 -13.64
N ALA A 344 38.24 -24.41 -13.43
CA ALA A 344 36.85 -24.11 -13.15
C ALA A 344 36.67 -23.32 -11.85
N VAL A 345 37.33 -23.75 -10.78
CA VAL A 345 37.20 -23.15 -9.45
C VAL A 345 37.83 -21.76 -9.42
N GLU A 346 38.95 -21.54 -10.10
CA GLU A 346 39.53 -20.20 -10.26
C GLU A 346 38.58 -19.25 -10.99
N GLU A 347 37.91 -19.71 -12.06
CA GLU A 347 36.92 -18.90 -12.77
C GLU A 347 35.67 -18.63 -11.92
N ILE A 348 35.20 -19.61 -11.14
CA ILE A 348 34.12 -19.41 -10.15
C ILE A 348 34.55 -18.35 -9.13
N ARG A 349 35.76 -18.44 -8.58
CA ARG A 349 36.28 -17.49 -7.58
C ARG A 349 36.31 -16.06 -8.11
N LYS A 350 36.72 -15.86 -9.36
CA LYS A 350 36.74 -14.52 -9.99
C LYS A 350 35.34 -13.91 -10.11
N LYS A 351 34.32 -14.74 -10.37
CA LYS A 351 32.95 -14.29 -10.69
C LYS A 351 32.04 -14.20 -9.48
N VAL A 352 32.31 -14.95 -8.40
CA VAL A 352 31.40 -15.07 -7.25
C VAL A 352 31.22 -13.73 -6.52
N GLU A 353 32.26 -12.88 -6.43
CA GLU A 353 32.13 -11.58 -5.75
C GLU A 353 31.17 -10.63 -6.52
N GLU A 354 31.26 -10.59 -7.85
CA GLU A 354 30.31 -9.82 -8.67
C GLU A 354 28.88 -10.34 -8.49
N PHE A 355 28.72 -11.66 -8.41
CA PHE A 355 27.43 -12.31 -8.12
C PHE A 355 26.87 -11.88 -6.75
N MET A 356 27.69 -11.92 -5.69
CA MET A 356 27.29 -11.47 -4.35
C MET A 356 26.87 -10.01 -4.33
N GLN A 357 27.62 -9.15 -5.03
CA GLN A 357 27.30 -7.73 -5.10
C GLN A 357 25.94 -7.47 -5.76
N MET A 358 25.54 -8.30 -6.73
CA MET A 358 24.20 -8.23 -7.33
C MET A 358 23.11 -8.66 -6.37
N VAL A 359 23.31 -9.72 -5.57
CA VAL A 359 22.35 -10.17 -4.55
C VAL A 359 22.12 -9.07 -3.50
N ARG A 360 23.20 -8.44 -3.03
CA ARG A 360 23.13 -7.29 -2.11
C ARG A 360 22.36 -6.12 -2.73
N SER A 361 22.70 -5.75 -3.97
CA SER A 361 22.03 -4.65 -4.69
C SER A 361 20.54 -4.93 -4.90
N LEU A 362 20.16 -6.15 -5.29
CA LEU A 362 18.76 -6.56 -5.43
C LEU A 362 18.00 -6.49 -4.10
N SER A 363 18.64 -6.89 -3.00
CA SER A 363 18.06 -6.80 -1.67
C SER A 363 17.79 -5.36 -1.27
N ASP A 364 18.72 -4.44 -1.55
CA ASP A 364 18.53 -3.01 -1.32
C ASP A 364 17.35 -2.44 -2.12
N TYR A 365 17.23 -2.81 -3.40
CA TYR A 365 16.09 -2.39 -4.22
C TYR A 365 14.76 -2.99 -3.77
N ALA A 366 14.73 -4.25 -3.34
CA ALA A 366 13.52 -4.88 -2.80
C ALA A 366 13.03 -4.17 -1.53
N ASN A 367 13.97 -3.85 -0.63
CA ASN A 367 13.71 -3.10 0.60
C ASN A 367 13.23 -1.68 0.30
N LYS A 368 13.92 -0.98 -0.61
CA LYS A 368 13.54 0.37 -1.06
C LYS A 368 12.14 0.39 -1.67
N CYS A 369 11.85 -0.51 -2.61
CA CYS A 369 10.54 -0.60 -3.26
C CYS A 369 9.42 -0.86 -2.24
N THR A 370 9.67 -1.75 -1.28
CA THR A 370 8.75 -2.03 -0.17
C THR A 370 8.50 -0.79 0.69
N GLN A 371 9.55 -0.09 1.09
CA GLN A 371 9.48 1.09 1.93
C GLN A 371 8.76 2.25 1.22
N GLU A 372 9.15 2.56 -0.01
CA GLU A 372 8.56 3.64 -0.81
C GLU A 372 7.08 3.36 -1.08
N THR A 373 6.71 2.12 -1.36
CA THR A 373 5.29 1.72 -1.52
C THR A 373 4.49 1.93 -0.24
N ARG A 374 5.01 1.51 0.92
CA ARG A 374 4.34 1.72 2.23
C ARG A 374 4.19 3.20 2.56
N MET A 375 5.25 3.99 2.37
CA MET A 375 5.24 5.42 2.61
C MET A 375 4.22 6.12 1.70
N ALA A 376 4.19 5.77 0.42
CA ALA A 376 3.25 6.34 -0.53
C ALA A 376 1.79 6.03 -0.12
N ARG A 377 1.48 4.80 0.28
CA ARG A 377 0.14 4.44 0.81
C ARG A 377 -0.25 5.32 2.00
N THR A 378 0.62 5.46 2.99
CA THR A 378 0.36 6.28 4.19
C THR A 378 0.15 7.75 3.85
N LEU A 379 0.96 8.29 2.92
CA LEU A 379 0.81 9.67 2.47
C LEU A 379 -0.52 9.90 1.76
N ILE A 380 -0.94 8.98 0.89
CA ILE A 380 -2.23 9.07 0.19
C ILE A 380 -3.39 8.95 1.19
N LEU A 381 -3.35 7.98 2.11
CA LEU A 381 -4.35 7.85 3.17
C LEU A 381 -4.47 9.15 3.98
N ARG A 382 -3.34 9.71 4.43
CA ARG A 382 -3.32 10.96 5.19
C ARG A 382 -3.95 12.12 4.41
N ARG A 383 -3.71 12.20 3.10
CA ARG A 383 -4.33 13.23 2.24
C ARG A 383 -5.83 13.01 2.07
N ILE A 384 -6.30 11.77 1.97
CA ILE A 384 -7.73 11.46 1.90
C ILE A 384 -8.42 11.85 3.22
N ILE A 385 -7.82 11.52 4.37
CA ILE A 385 -8.32 11.88 5.70
C ILE A 385 -8.39 13.41 5.84
N ASN A 386 -7.26 14.09 5.57
CA ASN A 386 -7.11 15.53 5.75
C ASN A 386 -7.74 16.36 4.62
N HIS A 387 -8.31 15.72 3.60
CA HIS A 387 -9.05 16.45 2.58
C HIS A 387 -10.23 17.13 3.27
N PRO A 388 -10.32 18.47 3.23
CA PRO A 388 -11.38 19.19 3.92
C PRO A 388 -12.73 18.73 3.38
N SER A 389 -13.54 18.14 4.25
CA SER A 389 -14.96 17.88 4.01
C SER A 389 -15.73 19.12 4.41
N SER A 390 -16.64 19.55 3.54
CA SER A 390 -17.37 20.81 3.68
C SER A 390 -18.45 20.83 4.78
N SER A 391 -18.43 19.90 5.74
CA SER A 391 -19.49 19.72 6.74
C SER A 391 -19.31 20.53 8.04
N SER A 392 -18.17 21.21 8.26
CA SER A 392 -17.94 22.00 9.48
C SER A 392 -18.11 23.52 9.30
N ASN A 393 -19.15 23.96 8.60
CA ASN A 393 -19.51 25.39 8.49
C ASN A 393 -21.03 25.61 8.47
N GLN A 394 -21.76 24.92 9.34
CA GLN A 394 -23.14 25.27 9.65
C GLN A 394 -23.27 25.56 11.14
N GLU A 395 -22.71 26.69 11.57
CA GLU A 395 -23.18 27.38 12.76
C GLU A 395 -22.69 28.84 12.78
N ILE A 396 -23.05 29.63 11.77
CA ILE A 396 -23.05 31.10 11.92
C ILE A 396 -24.31 31.65 11.27
N GLY A 397 -25.30 31.93 12.12
CA GLY A 397 -26.23 33.04 11.95
C GLY A 397 -27.39 32.85 10.98
N MET A 398 -28.35 32.00 11.32
CA MET A 398 -29.74 32.26 11.00
C MET A 398 -30.59 31.79 12.18
N PHE A 399 -30.82 32.67 13.14
CA PHE A 399 -32.12 33.01 13.72
C PHE A 399 -31.89 34.04 14.85
N SER A 400 -32.58 35.17 14.71
CA SER A 400 -32.57 36.42 15.52
C SER A 400 -31.64 37.51 15.00
#